data_AF-H0JYY7-F1
#
_entry.id   AF-H0JYY7-F1
#
_cell.length_a   1.000
_cell.length_b   1.000
_cell.length_c   1.000
_cell.angle_alpha   90.00
_cell.angle_beta   90.00
_cell.angle_gamma   90.00
#
_symmetry.space_group_name_H-M   'P 1'
#
loop_
_entity.id
_entity.type
_entity.pdbx_description
1 polymer ?
#
loop_
_entity_poly.entity_id
_entity_poly.type
_entity_poly.pdbx_seq_one_letter_code
_entity_poly.pdbx_strand_id
1 'polypeptide(L)'
;MTTVVQRAAELLRVNGAAWGPQVATGTELSIGEALAQASSVPGDATIAEMEWLRQADRDGMYDDPNRPLDRLVQHLEATTITDADLAEHLGPNWPIIVETFTTVAAIGFDDYVAQVRRSPPMRVADALDIRAQLQERAAATGLREQWARSQDLVAAYFERCIDESLSRRDPTEPMDEYIRDWSLAQALAHDAVAAAFFAERAGADEDQVETLARGLQIVQAPERFDRDGSLTRTVQPGENLSAEDAELLDAEEPFLEDE
;
A
#
# COMPACT_ATOMS: atom_id res chain seq x y z
N MET A 1 -14.54 6.84 2.02
CA MET A 1 -13.44 7.69 1.51
C MET A 1 -13.85 9.15 1.32
N THR A 2 -14.97 9.49 0.67
CA THR A 2 -15.44 10.90 0.56
C THR A 2 -15.54 11.62 1.90
N THR A 3 -16.04 10.96 2.95
CA THR A 3 -16.08 11.53 4.29
C THR A 3 -14.69 11.87 4.86
N VAL A 4 -13.66 11.09 4.48
CA VAL A 4 -12.27 11.30 4.93
C VAL A 4 -11.71 12.58 4.31
N VAL A 5 -11.84 12.76 2.99
CA VAL A 5 -11.36 13.99 2.30
C VAL A 5 -12.09 15.24 2.79
N GLN A 6 -13.41 15.17 3.02
CA GLN A 6 -14.20 16.28 3.54
C GLN A 6 -13.78 16.68 4.96
N ARG A 7 -13.58 15.70 5.84
CA ARG A 7 -13.13 15.94 7.21
C ARG A 7 -11.69 16.43 7.25
N ALA A 8 -10.82 15.95 6.37
CA ALA A 8 -9.45 16.46 6.24
C ALA A 8 -9.45 17.93 5.82
N ALA A 9 -10.28 18.31 4.84
CA ALA A 9 -10.44 19.71 4.44
C ALA A 9 -10.96 20.61 5.60
N GLU A 10 -11.88 20.10 6.42
CA GLU A 10 -12.32 20.80 7.63
C GLU A 10 -11.19 20.99 8.63
N LEU A 11 -10.39 19.95 8.89
CA LEU A 11 -9.22 20.04 9.78
C LEU A 11 -8.22 21.09 9.31
N LEU A 12 -7.93 21.15 8.01
CA LEU A 12 -7.01 22.14 7.42
C LEU A 12 -7.53 23.57 7.56
N ARG A 13 -8.85 23.78 7.45
CA ARG A 13 -9.46 25.11 7.65
C ARG A 13 -9.43 25.58 9.08
N VAL A 14 -9.61 24.66 10.03
CA VAL A 14 -9.64 24.98 11.46
C VAL A 14 -8.22 25.24 11.97
N ASN A 15 -7.27 24.41 11.57
CA ASN A 15 -5.93 24.41 12.15
C ASN A 15 -4.90 25.22 11.32
N GLY A 16 -5.24 25.56 10.08
CA GLY A 16 -4.30 26.07 9.08
C GLY A 16 -3.65 24.94 8.28
N ALA A 17 -3.20 25.26 7.07
CA ALA A 17 -2.58 24.30 6.15
C ALA A 17 -1.10 24.64 5.93
N ALA A 18 -0.24 23.62 5.91
CA ALA A 18 1.16 23.72 5.55
C ALA A 18 1.50 22.76 4.40
N TRP A 19 2.60 23.03 3.68
CA TRP A 19 3.06 22.14 2.60
C TRP A 19 3.60 20.80 3.11
N GLY A 20 4.02 20.75 4.37
CA GLY A 20 4.55 19.55 5.01
C GLY A 20 4.76 19.77 6.50
N PRO A 21 4.92 18.69 7.28
CA PRO A 21 5.11 18.76 8.72
C PRO A 21 6.39 19.52 9.11
N GLN A 22 7.39 19.57 8.23
CA GLN A 22 8.67 20.25 8.51
C GLN A 22 8.56 21.78 8.47
N VAL A 23 7.52 22.33 7.83
CA VAL A 23 7.30 23.79 7.68
C VAL A 23 6.04 24.27 8.39
N ALA A 24 5.26 23.36 8.98
CA ALA A 24 4.08 23.68 9.75
C ALA A 24 4.43 24.47 11.02
N THR A 25 3.60 25.46 11.34
CA THR A 25 3.75 26.28 12.55
C THR A 25 2.51 26.18 13.46
N GLY A 26 2.74 26.05 14.76
CA GLY A 26 1.67 25.98 15.74
C GLY A 26 0.78 24.74 15.57
N THR A 27 -0.43 24.93 15.06
CA THR A 27 -1.42 23.86 14.85
C THR A 27 -1.54 23.42 13.39
N GLU A 28 -0.85 24.08 12.44
CA GLU A 28 -1.01 23.80 11.01
C GLU A 28 -0.74 22.33 10.67
N LEU A 29 -1.48 21.81 9.69
CA LEU A 29 -1.36 20.43 9.23
C LEU A 29 -1.00 20.41 7.74
N SER A 30 -0.21 19.42 7.33
CA SER A 30 -0.15 19.03 5.92
C SER A 30 -1.42 18.28 5.49
N ILE A 31 -1.65 18.16 4.19
CA ILE A 31 -2.82 17.43 3.65
C ILE A 31 -2.77 15.95 4.07
N GLY A 32 -1.60 15.31 4.00
CA GLY A 32 -1.41 13.94 4.46
C GLY A 32 -1.70 13.75 5.95
N GLU A 33 -1.25 14.68 6.81
CA GLU A 33 -1.57 14.65 8.25
C GLU A 33 -3.06 14.84 8.50
N ALA A 34 -3.72 15.74 7.78
CA ALA A 34 -5.15 15.95 7.89
C ALA A 34 -5.96 14.73 7.45
N LEU A 35 -5.55 14.04 6.37
CA LEU A 35 -6.15 12.79 5.92
C LEU A 35 -5.95 11.66 6.92
N ALA A 36 -4.75 11.53 7.48
CA ALA A 36 -4.45 10.57 8.54
C ALA A 36 -5.32 10.80 9.78
N GLN A 37 -5.49 12.05 10.22
CA GLN A 37 -6.33 12.40 11.38
C GLN A 37 -7.83 12.31 11.10
N ALA A 38 -8.26 12.48 9.84
CA ALA A 38 -9.66 12.39 9.45
C ALA A 38 -10.19 10.94 9.43
N SER A 39 -9.30 9.97 9.28
CA SER A 39 -9.64 8.55 9.20
C SER A 39 -9.45 7.81 10.53
N SER A 40 -10.35 6.87 10.83
CA SER A 40 -10.15 5.89 11.92
C SER A 40 -9.34 4.67 11.49
N VAL A 41 -9.19 4.45 10.18
CA VAL A 41 -8.45 3.33 9.59
C VAL A 41 -7.33 3.91 8.73
N PRO A 42 -6.04 3.64 9.01
CA PRO A 42 -4.92 4.19 8.24
C PRO A 42 -5.02 3.91 6.73
N GLY A 43 -5.55 2.75 6.34
CA GLY A 43 -5.75 2.39 4.94
C GLY A 43 -6.77 3.27 4.22
N ASP A 44 -7.86 3.65 4.87
CA ASP A 44 -8.84 4.57 4.28
C ASP A 44 -8.23 5.94 3.98
N ALA A 45 -7.29 6.40 4.82
CA ALA A 45 -6.57 7.64 4.57
C ALA A 45 -5.65 7.51 3.35
N THR A 46 -4.90 6.41 3.23
CA THR A 46 -4.03 6.16 2.07
C THR A 46 -4.83 6.11 0.77
N ILE A 47 -5.96 5.39 0.73
CA ILE A 47 -6.78 5.33 -0.50
C ILE A 47 -7.42 6.69 -0.80
N ALA A 48 -7.93 7.39 0.21
CA ALA A 48 -8.49 8.73 0.02
C ALA A 48 -7.46 9.73 -0.52
N GLU A 49 -6.21 9.66 -0.04
CA GLU A 49 -5.10 10.45 -0.54
C GLU A 49 -4.79 10.13 -2.00
N MET A 50 -4.60 8.86 -2.34
CA MET A 50 -4.28 8.45 -3.71
C MET A 50 -5.39 8.80 -4.70
N GLU A 51 -6.66 8.62 -4.34
CA GLU A 51 -7.78 9.05 -5.20
C GLU A 51 -7.84 10.56 -5.36
N TRP A 52 -7.59 11.30 -4.28
CA TRP A 52 -7.54 12.76 -4.35
C TRP A 52 -6.38 13.23 -5.24
N LEU A 53 -5.18 12.68 -5.08
CA LEU A 53 -4.01 12.99 -5.90
C LEU A 53 -4.30 12.70 -7.39
N ARG A 54 -4.94 11.57 -7.69
CA ARG A 54 -5.33 11.19 -9.05
C ARG A 54 -6.33 12.16 -9.67
N GLN A 55 -7.35 12.57 -8.91
CA GLN A 55 -8.30 13.59 -9.39
C GLN A 55 -7.63 14.96 -9.54
N ALA A 56 -6.78 15.33 -8.59
CA ALA A 56 -6.03 16.58 -8.62
C ALA A 56 -5.12 16.64 -9.86
N ASP A 57 -4.40 15.56 -10.18
CA ASP A 57 -3.58 15.48 -11.41
C ASP A 57 -4.43 15.64 -12.68
N ARG A 58 -5.54 14.92 -12.78
CA ARG A 58 -6.49 15.03 -13.90
C ARG A 58 -7.03 16.45 -14.07
N ASP A 59 -7.27 17.15 -12.97
CA ASP A 59 -7.78 18.52 -12.96
C ASP A 59 -6.67 19.57 -13.14
N GLY A 60 -5.44 19.14 -13.47
CA GLY A 60 -4.29 20.00 -13.72
C GLY A 60 -3.83 20.70 -12.44
N MET A 61 -3.97 20.05 -11.28
CA MET A 61 -3.68 20.66 -9.99
C MET A 61 -2.19 20.80 -9.69
N TYR A 62 -1.32 20.19 -10.48
CA TYR A 62 0.13 20.25 -10.32
C TYR A 62 0.85 21.04 -11.43
N ASP A 63 0.11 21.58 -12.41
CA ASP A 63 0.66 22.31 -13.55
C ASP A 63 1.31 23.67 -13.20
N ASP A 64 1.01 24.22 -12.00
CA ASP A 64 1.50 25.52 -11.55
C ASP A 64 2.34 25.36 -10.27
N PRO A 65 3.66 25.58 -10.32
CA PRO A 65 4.53 25.47 -9.17
C PRO A 65 4.33 26.59 -8.13
N ASN A 66 3.65 27.69 -8.48
CA ASN A 66 3.35 28.80 -7.57
C ASN A 66 1.94 28.74 -7.00
N ARG A 67 1.28 27.59 -7.13
CA ARG A 67 -0.10 27.40 -6.69
C ARG A 67 -0.26 27.68 -5.20
N PRO A 68 -1.24 28.50 -4.80
CA PRO A 68 -1.57 28.67 -3.39
C PRO A 68 -2.04 27.35 -2.77
N LEU A 69 -1.54 27.02 -1.59
CA LEU A 69 -1.99 25.83 -0.84
C LEU A 69 -3.52 25.83 -0.61
N ASP A 70 -4.12 27.00 -0.41
CA ASP A 70 -5.58 27.16 -0.30
C ASP A 70 -6.35 26.58 -1.49
N ARG A 71 -5.78 26.59 -2.70
CA ARG A 71 -6.40 25.98 -3.89
C ARG A 71 -6.45 24.46 -3.76
N LEU A 72 -5.41 23.84 -3.21
CA LEU A 72 -5.39 22.39 -2.96
C LEU A 72 -6.37 22.01 -1.86
N VAL A 73 -6.48 22.81 -0.80
CA VAL A 73 -7.48 22.61 0.27
C VAL A 73 -8.90 22.73 -0.28
N GLN A 74 -9.18 23.72 -1.13
CA GLN A 74 -10.48 23.87 -1.79
C GLN A 74 -10.80 22.70 -2.73
N HIS A 75 -9.80 22.18 -3.44
CA HIS A 75 -9.97 20.99 -4.29
C HIS A 75 -10.27 19.75 -3.44
N LEU A 76 -9.50 19.52 -2.36
CA LEU A 76 -9.74 18.42 -1.42
C LEU A 76 -11.16 18.44 -0.86
N GLU A 77 -11.66 19.63 -0.49
CA GLU A 77 -13.03 19.79 -0.01
C GLU A 77 -14.09 19.45 -1.06
N ALA A 78 -13.88 19.87 -2.30
CA ALA A 78 -14.80 19.64 -3.41
C ALA A 78 -14.74 18.19 -3.94
N THR A 79 -13.72 17.43 -3.55
CA THR A 79 -13.47 16.07 -4.04
C THR A 79 -14.56 15.12 -3.56
N THR A 80 -15.09 14.35 -4.51
CA THR A 80 -15.99 13.22 -4.24
C THR A 80 -15.36 11.98 -4.83
N ILE A 81 -15.22 10.93 -4.01
CA ILE A 81 -14.71 9.63 -4.45
C ILE A 81 -15.91 8.71 -4.63
N THR A 82 -16.11 8.23 -5.85
CA THR A 82 -17.22 7.36 -6.23
C THR A 82 -16.77 5.92 -6.50
N ASP A 83 -17.71 4.99 -6.51
CA ASP A 83 -17.44 3.60 -6.90
C ASP A 83 -16.88 3.50 -8.34
N ALA A 84 -17.25 4.44 -9.22
CA ALA A 84 -16.73 4.50 -10.57
C ALA A 84 -15.25 4.93 -10.58
N ASP A 85 -14.87 5.85 -9.70
CA ASP A 85 -13.47 6.26 -9.51
C ASP A 85 -12.63 5.07 -9.04
N LEU A 86 -13.11 4.33 -8.04
CA LEU A 86 -12.42 3.14 -7.51
C LEU A 86 -12.35 2.02 -8.54
N ALA A 87 -13.41 1.80 -9.33
CA ALA A 87 -13.39 0.81 -10.41
C ALA A 87 -12.44 1.18 -11.56
N GLU A 88 -12.34 2.47 -11.90
CA GLU A 88 -11.37 2.98 -12.88
C GLU A 88 -9.93 2.80 -12.38
N HIS A 89 -9.71 3.10 -11.09
CA HIS A 89 -8.40 3.09 -10.46
C HIS A 89 -7.88 1.67 -10.20
N LEU A 90 -8.68 0.84 -9.52
CA LEU A 90 -8.28 -0.46 -8.97
C LEU A 90 -8.86 -1.65 -9.74
N GLY A 91 -9.75 -1.40 -10.71
CA GLY A 91 -10.38 -2.43 -11.52
C GLY A 91 -11.69 -2.98 -10.94
N PRO A 92 -12.28 -4.01 -11.58
CA PRO A 92 -13.64 -4.46 -11.27
C PRO A 92 -13.79 -5.03 -9.85
N ASN A 93 -12.72 -5.60 -9.29
CA ASN A 93 -12.71 -6.20 -7.96
C ASN A 93 -12.28 -5.19 -6.86
N TRP A 94 -12.37 -3.89 -7.11
CA TRP A 94 -11.99 -2.85 -6.15
C TRP A 94 -12.59 -3.04 -4.74
N PRO A 95 -13.83 -3.52 -4.53
CA PRO A 95 -14.36 -3.64 -3.17
C PRO A 95 -13.55 -4.63 -2.34
N ILE A 96 -13.15 -5.75 -2.94
CA ILE A 96 -12.37 -6.81 -2.28
C ILE A 96 -10.93 -6.36 -2.05
N ILE A 97 -10.35 -5.64 -3.02
CA ILE A 97 -9.01 -5.04 -2.87
C ILE A 97 -8.99 -4.06 -1.70
N VAL A 98 -9.95 -3.13 -1.65
CA VAL A 98 -10.09 -2.14 -0.58
C VAL A 98 -10.32 -2.83 0.76
N GLU A 99 -11.22 -3.81 0.85
CA GLU A 99 -11.46 -4.57 2.08
C GLU A 99 -10.20 -5.30 2.56
N THR A 100 -9.49 -5.97 1.65
CA THR A 100 -8.27 -6.72 1.97
C THR A 100 -7.18 -5.79 2.50
N PHE A 101 -6.93 -4.70 1.79
CA PHE A 101 -5.92 -3.71 2.18
C PHE A 101 -6.28 -2.99 3.48
N THR A 102 -7.53 -2.54 3.64
CA THR A 102 -7.97 -1.87 4.87
C THR A 102 -7.99 -2.81 6.06
N THR A 103 -8.21 -4.12 5.87
CA THR A 103 -8.07 -5.12 6.94
C THR A 103 -6.63 -5.19 7.45
N VAL A 104 -5.63 -5.18 6.55
CA VAL A 104 -4.21 -5.11 6.93
C VAL A 104 -3.91 -3.81 7.66
N ALA A 105 -4.32 -2.68 7.09
CA ALA A 105 -4.01 -1.36 7.64
C ALA A 105 -4.74 -1.07 8.96
N ALA A 106 -5.92 -1.66 9.20
CA ALA A 106 -6.69 -1.50 10.43
C ALA A 106 -5.98 -2.11 11.66
N ILE A 107 -5.06 -3.07 11.47
CA ILE A 107 -4.22 -3.60 12.55
C ILE A 107 -3.25 -2.53 13.05
N GLY A 108 -2.84 -1.59 12.18
CA GLY A 108 -1.74 -0.67 12.41
C GLY A 108 -0.40 -1.29 12.00
N PHE A 109 0.49 -0.47 11.43
CA PHE A 109 1.76 -0.93 10.85
C PHE A 109 2.63 -1.72 11.83
N ASP A 110 2.94 -1.13 12.98
CA ASP A 110 3.83 -1.73 13.98
C ASP A 110 3.27 -3.06 14.52
N ASP A 111 1.97 -3.09 14.80
CA ASP A 111 1.29 -4.28 15.29
C ASP A 111 1.19 -5.38 14.22
N TYR A 112 0.96 -5.02 12.96
CA TYR A 112 0.93 -5.97 11.85
C TYR A 112 2.31 -6.60 11.62
N VAL A 113 3.38 -5.79 11.58
CA VAL A 113 4.77 -6.30 11.49
C VAL A 113 5.08 -7.21 12.68
N ALA A 114 4.67 -6.84 13.89
CA ALA A 114 4.85 -7.68 15.07
C ALA A 114 4.06 -8.99 15.01
N GLN A 115 2.87 -9.02 14.39
CA GLN A 115 2.12 -10.26 14.15
C GLN A 115 2.83 -11.16 13.14
N VAL A 116 3.33 -10.60 12.04
CA VAL A 116 4.12 -11.33 11.04
C VAL A 116 5.40 -11.90 11.65
N ARG A 117 6.10 -11.14 12.50
CA ARG A 117 7.28 -11.60 13.26
C ARG A 117 6.98 -12.86 14.08
N ARG A 118 5.84 -12.88 14.77
CA ARG A 118 5.43 -13.97 15.67
C ARG A 118 4.79 -15.17 14.96
N SER A 119 4.38 -15.00 13.71
CA SER A 119 3.66 -16.02 12.96
C SER A 119 4.58 -17.16 12.46
N PRO A 120 4.07 -18.38 12.30
CA PRO A 120 4.81 -19.46 11.63
C PRO A 120 5.11 -19.09 10.16
N PRO A 121 5.95 -19.87 9.46
CA PRO A 121 6.09 -19.75 8.01
C PRO A 121 4.71 -19.74 7.32
N MET A 122 4.47 -18.73 6.50
CA MET A 122 3.13 -18.41 5.98
C MET A 122 3.08 -18.25 4.46
N ARG A 123 4.23 -18.15 3.80
CA ARG A 123 4.32 -17.82 2.38
C ARG A 123 4.89 -18.99 1.59
N VAL A 124 4.36 -19.28 0.41
CA VAL A 124 4.99 -20.29 -0.48
C VAL A 124 6.28 -19.75 -1.08
N ALA A 125 7.25 -20.62 -1.38
CA ALA A 125 8.53 -20.21 -1.94
C ALA A 125 8.39 -19.48 -3.29
N ASP A 126 7.42 -19.88 -4.11
CA ASP A 126 7.21 -19.38 -5.47
C ASP A 126 6.19 -18.23 -5.52
N ALA A 127 5.90 -17.57 -4.39
CA ALA A 127 4.86 -16.53 -4.31
C ALA A 127 5.11 -15.35 -5.26
N LEU A 128 6.36 -14.92 -5.43
CA LEU A 128 6.72 -13.89 -6.39
C LEU A 128 6.41 -14.31 -7.84
N ASP A 129 6.76 -15.54 -8.21
CA ASP A 129 6.49 -16.07 -9.55
C ASP A 129 4.98 -16.17 -9.80
N ILE A 130 4.20 -16.55 -8.79
CA ILE A 130 2.74 -16.57 -8.87
C ILE A 130 2.20 -15.14 -9.07
N ARG A 131 2.68 -14.15 -8.31
CA ARG A 131 2.30 -12.74 -8.51
C ARG A 131 2.63 -12.26 -9.92
N ALA A 132 3.82 -12.57 -10.44
CA ALA A 132 4.23 -12.19 -11.79
C ALA A 132 3.33 -12.83 -12.87
N GLN A 133 2.93 -14.09 -12.70
CA GLN A 133 1.98 -14.74 -13.60
C GLN A 133 0.60 -14.07 -13.56
N LEU A 134 0.13 -13.66 -12.38
CA LEU A 134 -1.13 -12.92 -12.24
C LEU A 134 -1.05 -11.52 -12.87
N GLN A 135 0.09 -10.84 -12.78
CA GLN A 135 0.35 -9.57 -13.47
C GLN A 135 0.24 -9.73 -15.00
N GLU A 136 0.87 -10.75 -15.57
CA GLU A 136 0.79 -11.01 -17.01
C GLU A 136 -0.64 -11.33 -17.46
N ARG A 137 -1.45 -11.98 -16.61
CA ARG A 137 -2.87 -12.20 -16.89
C ARG A 137 -3.70 -10.92 -16.79
N ALA A 138 -3.41 -10.07 -15.80
CA ALA A 138 -4.05 -8.76 -15.72
C ALA A 138 -3.74 -7.96 -16.99
N ALA A 139 -2.50 -8.01 -17.48
CA ALA A 139 -2.13 -7.41 -18.75
C ALA A 139 -2.85 -8.01 -19.95
N ALA A 140 -2.94 -9.34 -20.05
CA ALA A 140 -3.65 -10.02 -21.13
C ALA A 140 -5.16 -9.69 -21.18
N THR A 141 -5.73 -9.29 -20.04
CA THR A 141 -7.13 -8.86 -19.92
C THR A 141 -7.32 -7.33 -20.00
N GLY A 142 -6.27 -6.58 -20.32
CA GLY A 142 -6.32 -5.12 -20.46
C GLY A 142 -6.38 -4.35 -19.13
N LEU A 143 -5.98 -4.98 -18.03
CA LEU A 143 -6.03 -4.45 -16.67
C LEU A 143 -4.65 -4.26 -16.03
N ARG A 144 -3.60 -4.09 -16.86
CA ARG A 144 -2.21 -3.90 -16.39
C ARG A 144 -2.09 -2.71 -15.45
N GLU A 145 -2.71 -1.58 -15.79
CA GLU A 145 -2.64 -0.37 -15.00
C GLU A 145 -3.37 -0.53 -13.66
N GLN A 146 -4.58 -1.10 -13.67
CA GLN A 146 -5.35 -1.34 -12.45
C GLN A 146 -4.62 -2.31 -11.51
N TRP A 147 -3.96 -3.32 -12.06
CA TRP A 147 -3.09 -4.21 -11.28
C TRP A 147 -1.97 -3.42 -10.60
N ALA A 148 -1.18 -2.65 -11.35
CA ALA A 148 -0.09 -1.86 -10.79
C ALA A 148 -0.59 -0.92 -9.68
N ARG A 149 -1.65 -0.16 -9.96
CA ARG A 149 -2.26 0.77 -8.99
C ARG A 149 -2.81 0.09 -7.74
N SER A 150 -3.29 -1.16 -7.85
CA SER A 150 -3.68 -1.94 -6.68
C SER A 150 -2.48 -2.30 -5.79
N GLN A 151 -1.33 -2.61 -6.40
CA GLN A 151 -0.10 -2.89 -5.66
C GLN A 151 0.49 -1.60 -5.05
N ASP A 152 0.34 -0.47 -5.72
CA ASP A 152 0.79 0.84 -5.23
C ASP A 152 0.10 1.25 -3.92
N LEU A 153 -1.14 0.80 -3.66
CA LEU A 153 -1.80 1.01 -2.36
C LEU A 153 -0.96 0.46 -1.20
N VAL A 154 -0.39 -0.74 -1.38
CA VAL A 154 0.45 -1.40 -0.38
C VAL A 154 1.76 -0.64 -0.24
N ALA A 155 2.43 -0.34 -1.35
CA ALA A 155 3.70 0.39 -1.34
C ALA A 155 3.56 1.75 -0.63
N ALA A 156 2.58 2.58 -1.03
CA ALA A 156 2.34 3.90 -0.46
C ALA A 156 2.02 3.85 1.04
N TYR A 157 1.27 2.84 1.49
CA TYR A 157 1.01 2.66 2.92
C TYR A 157 2.28 2.32 3.70
N PHE A 158 3.06 1.36 3.21
CA PHE A 158 4.28 0.93 3.88
C PHE A 158 5.32 2.05 3.91
N GLU A 159 5.58 2.71 2.79
CA GLU A 159 6.51 3.84 2.69
C GLU A 159 6.17 4.93 3.72
N ARG A 160 4.89 5.33 3.80
CA ARG A 160 4.43 6.36 4.74
C ARG A 160 4.64 5.96 6.20
N CYS A 161 4.48 4.68 6.54
CA CYS A 161 4.60 4.20 7.90
C CYS A 161 6.04 3.88 8.32
N ILE A 162 6.92 3.59 7.36
CA ILE A 162 8.30 3.20 7.60
C ILE A 162 9.07 4.29 8.35
N ASP A 163 9.02 5.53 7.89
CA ASP A 163 9.79 6.62 8.50
C ASP A 163 9.37 6.88 9.95
N GLU A 164 8.06 6.92 10.19
CA GLU A 164 7.51 7.12 11.52
C GLU A 164 7.88 5.94 12.44
N SER A 165 7.77 4.72 11.93
CA SER A 165 8.09 3.51 12.69
C SER A 165 9.58 3.41 13.03
N LEU A 166 10.47 3.69 12.08
CA LEU A 166 11.92 3.74 12.29
C LEU A 166 12.31 4.76 13.37
N SER A 167 11.59 5.87 13.46
CA SER A 167 11.81 6.88 14.51
C SER A 167 11.45 6.39 15.92
N ARG A 168 10.53 5.42 16.05
CA ARG A 168 10.07 4.83 17.32
C ARG A 168 10.77 3.54 17.70
N ARG A 169 11.48 2.91 16.76
CA ARG A 169 12.17 1.63 16.92
C ARG A 169 13.09 1.64 18.14
N ASP A 170 13.07 0.55 18.91
CA ASP A 170 14.06 0.34 19.97
C ASP A 170 15.46 0.23 19.34
N PRO A 171 16.42 1.12 19.69
CA PRO A 171 17.76 1.09 19.14
C PRO A 171 18.50 -0.24 19.35
N THR A 172 18.09 -1.02 20.34
CA THR A 172 18.70 -2.31 20.71
C THR A 172 18.25 -3.48 19.83
N GLU A 173 17.13 -3.37 19.12
CA GLU A 173 16.74 -4.38 18.12
C GLU A 173 17.72 -4.34 16.93
N PRO A 174 18.09 -5.48 16.31
CA PRO A 174 18.88 -5.46 15.10
C PRO A 174 18.07 -4.86 13.93
N MET A 175 18.65 -3.89 13.22
CA MET A 175 17.97 -3.22 12.10
C MET A 175 17.66 -4.19 10.95
N ASP A 176 18.55 -5.15 10.70
CA ASP A 176 18.40 -6.15 9.64
C ASP A 176 17.25 -7.13 9.91
N GLU A 177 17.04 -7.52 11.17
CA GLU A 177 15.87 -8.31 11.58
C GLU A 177 14.58 -7.50 11.43
N TYR A 178 14.63 -6.23 11.83
CA TYR A 178 13.50 -5.32 11.72
C TYR A 178 13.05 -5.12 10.26
N ILE A 179 14.00 -4.81 9.36
CA ILE A 179 13.74 -4.69 7.91
C ILE A 179 13.22 -6.00 7.33
N ARG A 180 13.75 -7.16 7.76
CA ARG A 180 13.27 -8.44 7.25
C ARG A 180 11.79 -8.69 7.58
N ASP A 181 11.37 -8.39 8.80
CA ASP A 181 9.98 -8.55 9.22
C ASP A 181 9.06 -7.58 8.47
N TRP A 182 9.50 -6.33 8.28
CA TRP A 182 8.82 -5.33 7.43
C TRP A 182 8.58 -5.89 6.03
N SER A 183 9.56 -6.63 5.49
CA SER A 183 9.62 -6.94 4.06
C SER A 183 8.69 -8.09 3.81
N LEU A 184 8.66 -9.02 4.76
CA LEU A 184 7.72 -10.11 4.76
C LEU A 184 6.29 -9.61 4.95
N ALA A 185 6.08 -8.63 5.84
CA ALA A 185 4.76 -8.04 6.05
C ALA A 185 4.24 -7.34 4.78
N GLN A 186 5.09 -6.58 4.10
CA GLN A 186 4.76 -5.91 2.84
C GLN A 186 4.50 -6.92 1.72
N ALA A 187 5.36 -7.93 1.57
CA ALA A 187 5.19 -8.98 0.56
C ALA A 187 3.87 -9.73 0.74
N LEU A 188 3.49 -10.04 1.99
CA LEU A 188 2.20 -10.69 2.30
C LEU A 188 0.99 -9.79 1.99
N ALA A 189 1.12 -8.47 2.20
CA ALA A 189 0.07 -7.53 1.84
C ALA A 189 -0.08 -7.44 0.31
N HIS A 190 1.03 -7.41 -0.43
CA HIS A 190 0.99 -7.49 -1.90
C HIS A 190 0.40 -8.81 -2.40
N ASP A 191 0.78 -9.96 -1.83
CA ASP A 191 0.22 -11.27 -2.17
C ASP A 191 -1.31 -11.29 -1.95
N ALA A 192 -1.77 -10.76 -0.81
CA ALA A 192 -3.20 -10.70 -0.50
C ALA A 192 -3.96 -9.76 -1.44
N VAL A 193 -3.41 -8.59 -1.79
CA VAL A 193 -4.02 -7.67 -2.75
C VAL A 193 -4.01 -8.25 -4.17
N ALA A 194 -2.95 -8.95 -4.55
CA ALA A 194 -2.88 -9.69 -5.82
C ALA A 194 -3.97 -10.77 -5.89
N ALA A 195 -4.19 -11.52 -4.80
CA ALA A 195 -5.29 -12.48 -4.72
C ALA A 195 -6.65 -11.78 -4.81
N ALA A 196 -6.86 -10.69 -4.07
CA ALA A 196 -8.08 -9.89 -4.08
C ALA A 196 -8.43 -9.36 -5.47
N PHE A 197 -7.41 -8.97 -6.26
CA PHE A 197 -7.59 -8.53 -7.65
C PHE A 197 -8.24 -9.59 -8.53
N PHE A 198 -8.06 -10.88 -8.23
CA PHE A 198 -8.62 -12.00 -8.98
C PHE A 198 -9.73 -12.75 -8.25
N ALA A 199 -10.18 -12.29 -7.07
CA ALA A 199 -11.08 -13.04 -6.18
C ALA A 199 -12.40 -13.54 -6.80
N GLU A 200 -12.99 -12.81 -7.77
CA GLU A 200 -14.24 -13.22 -8.43
C GLU A 200 -14.02 -13.93 -9.79
N ARG A 201 -12.77 -14.11 -10.21
CA ARG A 201 -12.41 -14.79 -11.47
C ARG A 201 -12.17 -16.28 -11.22
N ALA A 202 -13.24 -16.98 -10.82
CA ALA A 202 -13.26 -18.44 -10.74
C ALA A 202 -12.88 -19.03 -12.11
N GLY A 203 -11.66 -19.54 -12.21
CA GLY A 203 -11.04 -19.93 -13.47
C GLY A 203 -9.75 -20.70 -13.20
N ALA A 204 -8.85 -20.73 -14.19
CA ALA A 204 -7.60 -21.49 -14.11
C ALA A 204 -6.61 -21.03 -13.02
N ASP A 205 -6.95 -19.98 -12.28
CA ASP A 205 -6.04 -19.28 -11.37
C ASP A 205 -6.47 -19.42 -9.90
N GLU A 206 -7.55 -20.17 -9.62
CA GLU A 206 -8.13 -20.33 -8.29
C GLU A 206 -7.09 -20.84 -7.26
N ASP A 207 -6.35 -21.89 -7.62
CA ASP A 207 -5.28 -22.44 -6.77
C ASP A 207 -4.20 -21.40 -6.45
N GLN A 208 -3.85 -20.56 -7.43
CA GLN A 208 -2.83 -19.51 -7.28
C GLN A 208 -3.32 -18.36 -6.40
N VAL A 209 -4.56 -17.94 -6.60
CA VAL A 209 -5.23 -16.91 -5.79
C VAL A 209 -5.38 -17.37 -4.35
N GLU A 210 -5.84 -18.60 -4.12
CA GLU A 210 -5.96 -19.18 -2.77
C GLU A 210 -4.59 -19.26 -2.09
N THR A 211 -3.57 -19.71 -2.83
CA THR A 211 -2.20 -19.81 -2.33
C THR A 211 -1.65 -18.46 -1.85
N LEU A 212 -1.86 -17.38 -2.61
CA LEU A 212 -1.41 -16.05 -2.21
C LEU A 212 -2.22 -15.49 -1.03
N ALA A 213 -3.54 -15.69 -1.01
CA ALA A 213 -4.39 -15.21 0.07
C ALA A 213 -4.08 -15.88 1.42
N ARG A 214 -3.63 -17.15 1.39
CA ARG A 214 -3.41 -17.98 2.59
C ARG A 214 -2.40 -17.38 3.57
N GLY A 215 -1.39 -16.66 3.07
CA GLY A 215 -0.35 -16.08 3.93
C GLY A 215 -0.91 -15.06 4.93
N LEU A 216 -1.76 -14.14 4.47
CA LEU A 216 -2.42 -13.17 5.33
C LEU A 216 -3.38 -13.85 6.31
N GLN A 217 -4.11 -14.87 5.88
CA GLN A 217 -5.03 -15.62 6.74
C GLN A 217 -4.30 -16.31 7.90
N ILE A 218 -3.11 -16.88 7.64
CA ILE A 218 -2.26 -17.48 8.68
C ILE A 218 -1.83 -16.41 9.70
N VAL A 219 -1.46 -15.21 9.27
CA VAL A 219 -1.07 -14.12 10.18
C VAL A 219 -2.26 -13.68 11.05
N GLN A 220 -3.45 -13.59 10.47
CA GLN A 220 -4.66 -13.13 11.17
C GLN A 220 -5.24 -14.16 12.14
N ALA A 221 -5.05 -15.47 11.88
CA ALA A 221 -5.59 -16.54 12.71
C ALA A 221 -4.68 -17.77 12.71
N PRO A 222 -3.46 -17.69 13.27
CA PRO A 222 -2.45 -18.74 13.13
C PRO A 222 -2.91 -20.09 13.70
N GLU A 223 -3.65 -20.09 14.80
CA GLU A 223 -4.28 -21.26 15.41
C GLU A 223 -5.28 -22.02 14.52
N ARG A 224 -5.74 -21.43 13.41
CA ARG A 224 -6.64 -22.12 12.46
C ARG A 224 -5.91 -22.95 11.41
N PHE A 225 -4.58 -22.88 11.36
CA PHE A 225 -3.78 -23.53 10.33
C PHE A 225 -2.79 -24.51 10.95
N ASP A 226 -2.78 -25.73 10.40
CA ASP A 226 -1.75 -26.71 10.74
C ASP A 226 -0.40 -26.27 10.18
N ARG A 227 0.67 -26.75 10.83
CA ARG A 227 2.04 -26.48 10.36
C ARG A 227 2.25 -27.09 8.97
N ASP A 228 2.51 -26.23 8.00
CA ASP A 228 2.80 -26.62 6.63
C ASP A 228 4.30 -26.49 6.35
N GLY A 229 4.97 -27.62 6.11
CA GLY A 229 6.40 -27.67 5.86
C GLY A 229 6.83 -27.08 4.52
N SER A 230 5.88 -26.79 3.63
CA SER A 230 6.16 -26.14 2.34
C SER A 230 6.23 -24.61 2.44
N LEU A 231 5.74 -24.03 3.54
CA LEU A 231 5.73 -22.59 3.75
C LEU A 231 7.06 -22.09 4.31
N THR A 232 7.38 -20.86 3.93
CA THR A 232 8.60 -20.14 4.27
C THR A 232 8.28 -18.76 4.85
N ARG A 233 9.33 -18.09 5.35
CA ARG A 233 9.36 -16.68 5.77
C ARG A 233 10.25 -15.84 4.84
N THR A 234 10.70 -16.42 3.73
CA THR A 234 11.66 -15.78 2.84
C THR A 234 10.98 -14.76 1.93
N VAL A 235 11.71 -13.68 1.72
CA VAL A 235 11.38 -12.60 0.80
C VAL A 235 12.54 -12.51 -0.17
N GLN A 236 12.27 -12.44 -1.46
CA GLN A 236 13.33 -12.24 -2.46
C GLN A 236 13.82 -10.78 -2.39
N PRO A 237 15.14 -10.53 -2.48
CA PRO A 237 15.66 -9.16 -2.54
C PRO A 237 14.97 -8.37 -3.67
N GLY A 238 14.57 -7.14 -3.37
CA GLY A 238 13.94 -6.26 -4.36
C GLY A 238 12.46 -6.55 -4.68
N GLU A 239 11.84 -7.60 -4.14
CA GLU A 239 10.47 -7.99 -4.58
C GLU A 239 9.34 -7.03 -4.16
N ASN A 240 9.63 -6.10 -3.26
CA ASN A 240 8.71 -5.06 -2.79
C ASN A 240 9.03 -3.69 -3.39
N LEU A 241 10.04 -3.59 -4.25
CA LEU A 241 10.36 -2.35 -4.95
C LEU A 241 9.20 -1.99 -5.87
N SER A 242 8.94 -0.69 -5.99
CA SER A 242 8.10 -0.19 -7.06
C SER A 242 8.76 -0.49 -8.41
N ALA A 243 7.99 -0.46 -9.50
CA ALA A 243 8.57 -0.66 -10.83
C ALA A 243 9.67 0.38 -11.15
N GLU A 244 9.48 1.62 -10.70
CA GLU A 244 10.47 2.70 -10.88
C GLU A 244 11.74 2.45 -10.06
N ASP A 245 11.61 2.01 -8.81
CA ASP A 245 12.76 1.70 -7.96
C ASP A 245 13.51 0.46 -8.42
N ALA A 246 12.81 -0.54 -8.97
CA ALA A 246 13.42 -1.72 -9.55
C ALA A 246 14.21 -1.37 -10.82
N GLU A 247 13.66 -0.53 -11.71
CA GLU A 247 14.37 -0.04 -12.89
C GLU A 247 15.60 0.80 -12.52
N LEU A 248 15.51 1.60 -11.45
CA LEU A 248 16.63 2.39 -10.94
C LEU A 248 17.73 1.49 -10.35
N LEU A 249 17.35 0.45 -9.60
CA LEU A 249 18.28 -0.53 -9.04
C LEU A 249 19.00 -1.34 -10.14
N ASP A 250 18.27 -1.77 -11.18
CA ASP A 250 18.83 -2.45 -12.35
C ASP A 250 19.77 -1.54 -13.15
N ALA A 251 19.49 -0.23 -13.18
CA ALA A 251 20.37 0.77 -13.81
C ALA A 251 21.62 1.09 -12.97
N GLU A 252 21.57 0.84 -11.66
CA GLU A 252 22.67 1.06 -10.72
C GLU A 252 23.61 -0.14 -10.57
N GLU A 253 23.27 -1.34 -11.06
CA GLU A 253 24.21 -2.45 -11.13
C GLU A 253 25.36 -2.10 -12.09
N PRO A 254 26.59 -1.83 -11.60
CA PRO A 254 27.72 -1.68 -12.49
C PRO A 254 28.01 -3.06 -13.04
N PHE A 255 27.88 -3.23 -14.36
CA PHE A 255 28.49 -4.35 -15.07
C PHE A 255 29.98 -4.36 -14.69
N LEU A 256 30.36 -5.20 -13.74
CA LEU A 256 31.75 -5.59 -13.56
C LEU A 256 32.05 -6.48 -14.75
N GLU A 257 32.56 -5.86 -15.83
CA GLU A 257 33.28 -6.60 -16.86
C GLU A 257 34.47 -7.26 -16.15
N ASP A 258 34.38 -8.58 -15.97
CA ASP A 258 35.51 -9.39 -15.55
C ASP A 258 36.62 -9.26 -16.60
N GLU A 259 37.69 -8.50 -16.28
CA GLU A 259 39.00 -8.60 -16.95
C GLU A 259 39.81 -9.80 -16.45
#